data_AF-A0A1E7FYM4-F1
#
_entry.id   AF-A0A1E7FYM4-F1
#
_cell.length_a   1.000
_cell.length_b   1.000
_cell.length_c   1.000
_cell.angle_alpha   90.00
_cell.angle_beta   90.00
_cell.angle_gamma   90.00
#
_symmetry.space_group_name_H-M   'P 1'
#
loop_
_entity.id
_entity.type
_entity.pdbx_description
1 polymer ?
#
loop_
_entity_poly.entity_id
_entity_poly.type
_entity_poly.pdbx_seq_one_letter_code
_entity_poly.pdbx_strand_id
1 'polypeptide(L)'
;MINDDIFYDCPKISPEQKQLIDKEESRRNNDGNCTKNVVQGIISDESSTSCTSTTSTEGMEVTVAIVDVTGTNNRTSTRTTTRRNQVDPLEITASSNKAAAGSTATSSSSTKSMTTGRLIESMSEIVKSPYEGIECAEVGEDCFDKLKNMLEPVVPSGGSDPSSSSSSDQIINPKMNSLFGDVLARTLYDAYSEIGHSGMLFSANWREGKIRNKNLGWIPKRQLLLCLREHRFAKANVSLLQAVIKNLDCVELVIETMKTWNLFYEYPNLASNTNTNDKAFIFNTQKARCLKCMIFVARGFACMQNLNIASDISSSLTKNIKACLSIMNRHVRPNQKGLTKIMLKINRKIASSSSSSKSKKKKTKAGPKTTGLPAEVVVEQCESASSSSDDDDDDHQLSAKRPSVNISSSRTCGVVHKEANNTSCRPRKKVRKDDETPESLLVSFNIMREQVQRLNQMMDFFQTLLYEHRNDLREEISDTIMSENRDGDESDIDNTRRHEKNRRRTY
;
A
#
# COMPACT_ATOMS: atom_id res chain seq x y z
N MET A 1 -38.51 29.36 -7.58
CA MET A 1 -38.99 28.36 -6.59
C MET A 1 -39.79 27.32 -7.34
N ILE A 2 -39.19 26.15 -7.58
CA ILE A 2 -39.84 24.94 -8.08
C ILE A 2 -39.29 23.84 -7.17
N ASN A 3 -40.16 23.25 -6.35
CA ASN A 3 -39.85 22.08 -5.53
C ASN A 3 -40.26 20.84 -6.34
N ASP A 4 -39.29 19.98 -6.68
CA ASP A 4 -39.55 18.65 -7.21
C ASP A 4 -39.27 17.61 -6.11
N ASP A 5 -40.33 17.18 -5.45
CA ASP A 5 -40.36 15.98 -4.60
C ASP A 5 -40.46 14.74 -5.49
N ILE A 6 -39.39 13.93 -5.55
CA ILE A 6 -39.42 12.61 -6.20
C ILE A 6 -39.57 11.53 -5.12
N PHE A 7 -40.81 11.06 -4.95
CA PHE A 7 -41.13 9.83 -4.23
C PHE A 7 -40.69 8.62 -5.09
N TYR A 8 -39.78 7.78 -4.57
CA TYR A 8 -39.51 6.46 -5.14
C TYR A 8 -40.41 5.42 -4.46
N ASP A 9 -41.34 4.86 -5.21
CA ASP A 9 -42.14 3.71 -4.82
C ASP A 9 -41.26 2.47 -4.65
N CYS A 10 -41.38 1.83 -3.49
CA CYS A 10 -40.76 0.53 -3.21
C CYS A 10 -41.48 -0.57 -4.02
N PRO A 11 -40.77 -1.43 -4.77
CA PRO A 11 -41.42 -2.50 -5.52
C PRO A 11 -42.05 -3.51 -4.56
N LYS A 12 -43.37 -3.70 -4.68
CA LYS A 12 -44.11 -4.72 -3.95
C LYS A 12 -43.69 -6.10 -4.44
N ILE A 13 -42.99 -6.85 -3.59
CA ILE A 13 -42.67 -8.25 -3.82
C ILE A 13 -43.98 -9.06 -3.84
N SER A 14 -44.19 -9.84 -4.91
CA SER A 14 -45.37 -10.69 -5.06
C SER A 14 -45.41 -11.75 -3.95
N PRO A 15 -46.60 -12.09 -3.38
CA PRO A 15 -46.75 -13.18 -2.42
C PRO A 15 -46.16 -14.52 -2.89
N GLU A 16 -46.09 -14.75 -4.21
CA GLU A 16 -45.48 -15.96 -4.78
C GLU A 16 -43.95 -15.98 -4.66
N GLN A 17 -43.30 -14.82 -4.73
CA GLN A 17 -41.84 -14.72 -4.54
C GLN A 17 -41.46 -14.93 -3.07
N LYS A 18 -42.35 -14.56 -2.14
CA LYS A 18 -42.14 -14.81 -0.70
C LYS A 18 -42.20 -16.30 -0.36
N GLN A 19 -43.07 -17.07 -1.00
CA GLN A 19 -43.15 -18.52 -0.80
C GLN A 19 -41.94 -19.29 -1.35
N LEU A 20 -41.26 -18.77 -2.38
CA LEU A 20 -40.05 -19.38 -2.93
C LEU A 20 -38.85 -19.20 -1.98
N ILE A 21 -38.73 -18.03 -1.37
CA ILE A 21 -37.66 -17.71 -0.42
C ILE A 21 -37.79 -18.58 0.85
N ASP A 22 -39.01 -18.69 1.41
CA ASP A 22 -39.25 -19.51 2.61
C ASP A 22 -39.04 -21.02 2.35
N LYS A 23 -39.22 -21.49 1.10
CA LYS A 23 -39.04 -22.91 0.73
C LYS A 23 -37.57 -23.29 0.52
N GLU A 24 -36.72 -22.33 0.22
CA GLU A 24 -35.28 -22.54 0.01
C GLU A 24 -34.51 -22.53 1.34
N GLU A 25 -35.00 -21.78 2.33
CA GLU A 25 -34.43 -21.74 3.69
C GLU A 25 -34.74 -23.04 4.47
N SER A 26 -35.90 -23.66 4.24
CA SER A 26 -36.25 -24.95 4.84
C SER A 26 -35.42 -26.14 4.33
N ARG A 27 -34.73 -26.02 3.19
CA ARG A 27 -33.86 -27.09 2.65
C ARG A 27 -32.47 -27.12 3.27
N ARG A 28 -31.98 -26.01 3.84
CA ARG A 28 -30.61 -25.96 4.41
C ARG A 28 -30.48 -26.57 5.80
N ASN A 29 -31.57 -26.78 6.52
CA ASN A 29 -31.53 -27.24 7.91
C ASN A 29 -31.62 -28.77 8.09
N ASN A 30 -31.57 -29.58 7.01
CA ASN A 30 -31.88 -31.01 7.09
C ASN A 30 -30.72 -31.98 6.80
N ASP A 31 -29.50 -31.49 6.54
CA ASP A 31 -28.35 -32.34 6.15
C ASP A 31 -27.40 -32.71 7.31
N GLY A 32 -27.88 -32.66 8.55
CA GLY A 32 -27.07 -32.88 9.74
C GLY A 32 -27.37 -34.16 10.52
N ASN A 33 -27.49 -35.35 9.91
CA ASN A 33 -27.47 -36.61 10.69
C ASN A 33 -27.27 -37.92 9.88
N CYS A 34 -26.06 -38.53 9.92
CA CYS A 34 -25.77 -39.96 9.70
C CYS A 34 -24.23 -40.14 9.60
N THR A 35 -23.51 -41.10 10.20
CA THR A 35 -23.80 -42.27 11.03
C THR A 35 -22.48 -42.67 11.70
N LYS A 36 -22.52 -43.05 12.98
CA LYS A 36 -21.51 -43.93 13.59
C LYS A 36 -21.86 -45.35 13.17
N ASN A 37 -20.88 -46.15 12.74
CA ASN A 37 -20.83 -47.56 13.09
C ASN A 37 -19.41 -48.14 12.99
N VAL A 38 -19.17 -48.97 14.00
CA VAL A 38 -18.02 -49.83 14.28
C VAL A 38 -18.09 -51.09 13.42
N VAL A 39 -16.95 -51.73 13.11
CA VAL A 39 -16.67 -53.19 13.23
C VAL A 39 -15.55 -53.65 12.27
N GLN A 40 -14.59 -54.40 12.85
CA GLN A 40 -13.66 -55.46 12.35
C GLN A 40 -13.32 -55.50 10.83
N GLY A 41 -12.06 -55.58 10.39
CA GLY A 41 -11.02 -56.50 10.84
C GLY A 41 -10.98 -57.72 9.89
N ILE A 42 -10.23 -57.64 8.78
CA ILE A 42 -9.85 -58.80 7.95
C ILE A 42 -8.43 -58.58 7.39
N ILE A 43 -7.58 -59.55 7.67
CA ILE A 43 -6.24 -59.81 7.12
C ILE A 43 -6.40 -60.33 5.70
N SER A 44 -5.60 -59.86 4.74
CA SER A 44 -5.24 -60.65 3.56
C SER A 44 -3.93 -60.15 2.96
N ASP A 45 -3.05 -61.13 2.79
CA ASP A 45 -1.70 -61.09 2.26
C ASP A 45 -1.63 -60.90 0.74
N GLU A 46 -0.39 -60.69 0.29
CA GLU A 46 0.16 -61.07 -1.02
C GLU A 46 -0.34 -60.35 -2.29
N SER A 47 0.52 -59.50 -2.87
CA SER A 47 1.12 -59.84 -4.17
C SER A 47 2.32 -58.96 -4.48
N SER A 48 3.46 -59.62 -4.53
CA SER A 48 4.75 -59.19 -5.02
C SER A 48 4.70 -58.81 -6.51
N THR A 49 5.39 -57.74 -6.91
CA THR A 49 5.99 -57.66 -8.24
C THR A 49 7.30 -56.91 -8.17
N SER A 50 8.37 -57.68 -8.29
CA SER A 50 9.77 -57.25 -8.37
C SER A 50 10.07 -56.66 -9.74
N CYS A 51 10.71 -55.49 -9.78
CA CYS A 51 11.44 -55.01 -10.94
C CYS A 51 12.85 -54.61 -10.48
N THR A 52 13.79 -55.54 -10.64
CA THR A 52 15.23 -55.32 -10.59
C THR A 52 15.71 -54.55 -11.81
N SER A 53 16.91 -53.95 -11.68
CA SER A 53 17.81 -53.34 -12.70
C SER A 53 17.85 -51.80 -12.60
N THR A 54 18.97 -51.09 -12.59
CA THR A 54 20.40 -51.43 -12.75
C THR A 54 21.17 -50.16 -12.37
N THR A 55 22.27 -50.32 -11.63
CA THR A 55 23.28 -49.28 -11.40
C THR A 55 23.98 -48.95 -12.72
N SER A 56 23.95 -47.69 -13.15
CA SER A 56 24.90 -47.14 -14.12
C SER A 56 25.43 -45.80 -13.62
N THR A 57 26.66 -45.86 -13.13
CA THR A 57 27.58 -44.75 -12.93
C THR A 57 28.18 -44.37 -14.27
N GLU A 58 27.77 -43.24 -14.85
CA GLU A 58 28.56 -42.53 -15.85
C GLU A 58 28.65 -41.05 -15.45
N GLY A 59 29.89 -40.62 -15.17
CA GLY A 59 30.24 -39.23 -14.99
C GLY A 59 30.20 -38.53 -16.35
N MET A 60 29.46 -37.44 -16.42
CA MET A 60 29.42 -36.56 -17.58
C MET A 60 29.86 -35.18 -17.13
N GLU A 61 31.16 -34.91 -17.30
CA GLU A 61 31.72 -33.55 -17.24
C GLU A 61 31.07 -32.71 -18.33
N VAL A 62 30.29 -31.71 -17.94
CA VAL A 62 29.81 -30.67 -18.85
C VAL A 62 30.79 -29.49 -18.77
N THR A 63 31.79 -29.50 -19.64
CA THR A 63 32.57 -28.31 -20.01
C THR A 63 31.65 -27.31 -20.69
N VAL A 64 31.33 -26.21 -20.00
CA VAL A 64 30.65 -25.06 -20.59
C VAL A 64 31.68 -24.26 -21.39
N ALA A 65 31.55 -24.28 -22.72
CA ALA A 65 32.28 -23.41 -23.61
C ALA A 65 31.86 -21.95 -23.39
N ILE A 66 32.83 -21.12 -22.99
CA ILE A 66 32.70 -19.66 -22.99
C ILE A 66 32.76 -19.22 -24.46
N VAL A 67 31.61 -18.78 -24.99
CA VAL A 67 31.56 -18.10 -26.29
C VAL A 67 31.76 -16.61 -26.02
N ASP A 68 32.97 -16.13 -26.29
CA ASP A 68 33.29 -14.71 -26.41
C ASP A 68 32.58 -14.14 -27.66
N VAL A 69 31.64 -13.21 -27.44
CA VAL A 69 31.09 -12.36 -28.50
C VAL A 69 31.61 -10.94 -28.29
N THR A 70 32.75 -10.66 -28.90
CA THR A 70 33.21 -9.29 -29.20
C THR A 70 32.36 -8.71 -30.34
N GLY A 71 31.63 -7.63 -30.07
CA GLY A 71 30.77 -6.95 -31.04
C GLY A 71 30.70 -5.44 -30.85
N THR A 72 31.78 -4.77 -31.26
CA THR A 72 31.89 -3.42 -31.85
C THR A 72 30.82 -2.33 -31.57
N ASN A 73 31.28 -1.27 -30.90
CA ASN A 73 31.19 0.16 -31.25
C ASN A 73 29.97 0.70 -32.01
N ASN A 74 29.26 1.66 -31.38
CA ASN A 74 29.01 2.98 -31.98
C ASN A 74 28.68 4.01 -30.88
N ARG A 75 29.64 4.92 -30.66
CA ARG A 75 29.63 6.00 -29.67
C ARG A 75 29.39 7.31 -30.40
N THR A 76 28.16 7.83 -30.36
CA THR A 76 27.86 9.19 -30.84
C THR A 76 28.12 10.17 -29.72
N SER A 77 29.20 10.93 -29.86
CA SER A 77 29.70 11.91 -28.90
C SER A 77 29.16 13.30 -29.24
N THR A 78 28.34 13.89 -28.36
CA THR A 78 27.97 15.31 -28.42
C THR A 78 29.02 16.15 -27.69
N ARG A 79 29.61 17.06 -28.45
CA ARG A 79 30.71 17.95 -28.12
C ARG A 79 30.18 19.21 -27.44
N THR A 80 30.56 19.46 -26.18
CA THR A 80 30.34 20.74 -25.50
C THR A 80 31.68 21.44 -25.29
N THR A 81 31.84 22.57 -25.98
CA THR A 81 32.98 23.48 -25.93
C THR A 81 33.04 24.21 -24.60
N THR A 82 34.12 24.01 -23.82
CA THR A 82 34.48 24.86 -22.68
C THR A 82 35.65 25.75 -23.07
N ARG A 83 35.41 27.06 -23.02
CA ARG A 83 36.33 28.14 -23.37
C ARG A 83 37.24 28.41 -22.16
N ARG A 84 38.54 28.33 -22.40
CA ARG A 84 39.66 28.54 -21.47
C ARG A 84 40.08 30.00 -21.56
N ASN A 85 40.19 30.70 -20.43
CA ASN A 85 41.03 31.89 -20.31
C ASN A 85 41.97 31.68 -19.13
N GLN A 86 43.27 31.69 -19.45
CA GLN A 86 44.41 31.80 -18.54
C GLN A 86 44.55 33.26 -18.09
N VAL A 87 44.94 33.48 -16.83
CA VAL A 87 45.96 34.46 -16.43
C VAL A 87 46.75 33.85 -15.25
N ASP A 88 48.02 34.19 -15.24
CA ASP A 88 49.19 33.59 -14.58
C ASP A 88 49.50 34.26 -13.19
N PRO A 89 50.65 34.05 -12.50
CA PRO A 89 50.67 33.56 -11.10
C PRO A 89 51.47 34.42 -10.10
N LEU A 90 51.68 33.84 -8.88
CA LEU A 90 52.58 34.19 -7.75
C LEU A 90 51.95 35.03 -6.62
N GLU A 91 51.97 34.50 -5.37
CA GLU A 91 53.01 34.83 -4.38
C GLU A 91 52.88 33.95 -3.11
N ILE A 92 54.03 33.76 -2.47
CA ILE A 92 54.34 32.93 -1.30
C ILE A 92 53.93 33.66 -0.02
N THR A 93 53.42 32.96 1.01
CA THR A 93 53.80 33.24 2.41
C THR A 93 53.44 32.09 3.35
N ALA A 94 54.42 31.72 4.16
CA ALA A 94 54.35 30.72 5.22
C ALA A 94 53.91 31.36 6.56
N SER A 95 53.25 30.56 7.43
CA SER A 95 53.30 30.58 8.91
C SER A 95 52.33 29.52 9.44
N SER A 96 52.80 28.39 9.99
CA SER A 96 53.22 28.15 11.38
C SER A 96 52.08 28.05 12.41
N ASN A 97 51.81 26.80 12.81
CA ASN A 97 51.52 26.26 14.16
C ASN A 97 50.49 26.92 15.09
N LYS A 98 49.45 26.15 15.49
CA LYS A 98 49.32 25.57 16.86
C LYS A 98 48.04 24.76 17.11
N ALA A 99 48.24 23.64 17.82
CA ALA A 99 47.37 22.92 18.78
C ALA A 99 45.99 22.41 18.30
N ALA A 100 45.75 21.11 18.10
CA ALA A 100 45.80 19.98 19.05
C ALA A 100 44.77 20.08 20.19
N ALA A 101 43.56 19.56 19.94
CA ALA A 101 42.68 18.99 20.95
C ALA A 101 42.06 17.72 20.35
N GLY A 102 42.46 16.58 20.90
CA GLY A 102 42.15 15.25 20.39
C GLY A 102 40.69 14.86 20.63
N SER A 103 40.05 14.40 19.55
CA SER A 103 38.92 13.48 19.62
C SER A 103 39.36 12.20 18.92
N THR A 104 39.81 11.25 19.73
CA THR A 104 40.15 9.89 19.31
C THR A 104 38.87 9.19 18.87
N ALA A 105 38.51 9.35 17.60
CA ALA A 105 37.51 8.51 16.96
C ALA A 105 38.19 7.17 16.67
N THR A 106 37.97 6.20 17.56
CA THR A 106 38.35 4.80 17.36
C THR A 106 37.48 4.22 16.26
N SER A 107 37.83 4.48 15.00
CA SER A 107 37.28 3.78 13.84
C SER A 107 37.96 2.43 13.74
N SER A 108 37.52 1.46 14.56
CA SER A 108 37.87 0.05 14.40
C SER A 108 37.17 -0.50 13.16
N SER A 109 37.76 -0.27 11.99
CA SER A 109 37.35 -0.91 10.74
C SER A 109 37.79 -2.38 10.76
N SER A 110 37.07 -3.22 11.51
CA SER A 110 37.20 -4.66 11.36
C SER A 110 36.64 -5.04 9.99
N THR A 111 37.52 -5.31 9.03
CA THR A 111 37.21 -5.94 7.74
C THR A 111 36.81 -7.39 7.97
N LYS A 112 35.59 -7.51 8.48
CA LYS A 112 34.93 -8.75 8.89
C LYS A 112 34.49 -9.46 7.61
N SER A 113 35.32 -10.39 7.11
CA SER A 113 35.03 -11.29 5.99
C SER A 113 33.60 -11.84 6.06
N MET A 114 32.86 -11.75 4.96
CA MET A 114 31.44 -12.13 4.89
C MET A 114 31.31 -13.63 4.56
N THR A 115 31.33 -14.47 5.59
CA THR A 115 30.96 -15.88 5.46
C THR A 115 29.46 -15.99 5.18
N THR A 116 29.10 -16.81 4.19
CA THR A 116 27.73 -17.14 3.80
C THR A 116 27.03 -17.80 4.99
N GLY A 117 26.02 -17.13 5.55
CA GLY A 117 25.32 -17.57 6.78
C GLY A 117 25.39 -16.60 7.95
N ARG A 118 25.92 -15.37 7.77
CA ARG A 118 25.89 -14.37 8.85
C ARG A 118 24.48 -14.08 9.32
N LEU A 119 24.28 -14.31 10.61
CA LEU A 119 23.11 -13.88 11.37
C LEU A 119 22.91 -12.38 11.16
N ILE A 120 21.69 -11.99 10.77
CA ILE A 120 21.27 -10.59 10.69
C ILE A 120 21.07 -10.12 12.13
N GLU A 121 21.69 -9.01 12.50
CA GLU A 121 21.58 -8.44 13.83
C GLU A 121 20.39 -7.47 13.91
N SER A 122 19.74 -7.41 15.07
CA SER A 122 18.65 -6.46 15.34
C SER A 122 19.20 -5.03 15.41
N MET A 123 18.46 -4.07 14.84
CA MET A 123 18.77 -2.65 14.89
C MET A 123 17.86 -1.95 15.91
N SER A 124 18.43 -1.49 17.02
CA SER A 124 17.68 -0.83 18.11
C SER A 124 17.21 0.59 17.77
N GLU A 125 17.93 1.30 16.89
CA GLU A 125 17.58 2.64 16.45
C GLU A 125 17.98 2.89 14.99
N ILE A 126 17.05 3.44 14.21
CA ILE A 126 17.29 3.79 12.80
C ILE A 126 17.88 5.19 12.72
N VAL A 127 19.20 5.28 12.54
CA VAL A 127 19.91 6.57 12.40
C VAL A 127 19.99 7.04 10.95
N LYS A 128 20.31 6.16 9.98
CA LYS A 128 20.42 6.54 8.56
C LYS A 128 19.54 5.71 7.64
N SER A 129 19.35 4.42 7.91
CA SER A 129 18.51 3.53 7.11
C SER A 129 18.09 2.29 7.91
N PRO A 130 16.91 1.69 7.64
CA PRO A 130 16.46 0.46 8.30
C PRO A 130 17.21 -0.83 7.88
N TYR A 131 18.13 -0.72 6.91
CA TYR A 131 18.91 -1.85 6.37
C TYR A 131 20.36 -1.41 6.12
N GLU A 132 21.24 -1.67 7.10
CA GLU A 132 22.65 -1.26 7.10
C GLU A 132 23.59 -2.43 7.37
N GLY A 133 24.38 -2.82 6.37
CA GLY A 133 25.37 -3.88 6.53
C GLY A 133 24.74 -5.21 6.94
N ILE A 134 24.93 -5.61 8.21
CA ILE A 134 24.37 -6.81 8.82
C ILE A 134 23.19 -6.51 9.76
N GLU A 135 22.89 -5.25 10.01
CA GLU A 135 21.83 -4.80 10.92
C GLU A 135 20.53 -4.56 10.15
N CYS A 136 19.42 -4.97 10.74
CA CYS A 136 18.08 -4.80 10.18
C CYS A 136 17.07 -4.43 11.26
N ALA A 137 16.30 -3.37 11.01
CA ALA A 137 15.25 -2.92 11.91
C ALA A 137 13.98 -3.80 11.88
N GLU A 138 13.88 -4.78 10.97
CA GLU A 138 12.79 -5.77 10.99
C GLU A 138 13.07 -6.92 11.96
N VAL A 139 14.32 -7.10 12.40
CA VAL A 139 14.70 -8.20 13.30
C VAL A 139 14.42 -7.79 14.74
N GLY A 140 13.64 -8.59 15.46
CA GLY A 140 13.18 -8.29 16.82
C GLY A 140 11.90 -7.46 16.88
N GLU A 141 11.23 -7.24 15.73
CA GLU A 141 9.91 -6.64 15.67
C GLU A 141 8.84 -7.74 15.57
N ASP A 142 8.01 -7.86 16.60
CA ASP A 142 7.07 -8.97 16.80
C ASP A 142 6.20 -9.29 15.58
N CYS A 143 5.72 -8.28 14.85
CA CYS A 143 4.89 -8.49 13.68
C CYS A 143 5.66 -9.17 12.54
N PHE A 144 6.90 -8.75 12.30
CA PHE A 144 7.74 -9.33 11.25
C PHE A 144 8.16 -10.74 11.61
N ASP A 145 8.55 -10.97 12.87
CA ASP A 145 8.97 -12.29 13.35
C ASP A 145 7.78 -13.27 13.33
N LYS A 146 6.59 -12.83 13.75
CA LYS A 146 5.35 -13.62 13.64
C LYS A 146 5.05 -14.00 12.19
N LEU A 147 5.16 -13.06 11.25
CA LEU A 147 4.92 -13.34 9.83
C LEU A 147 5.97 -14.29 9.24
N LYS A 148 7.26 -14.11 9.56
CA LYS A 148 8.33 -15.00 9.10
C LYS A 148 8.13 -16.42 9.62
N ASN A 149 7.83 -16.59 10.90
CA ASN A 149 7.55 -17.89 11.51
C ASN A 149 6.35 -18.61 10.86
N MET A 150 5.42 -17.85 10.27
CA MET A 150 4.30 -18.42 9.51
C MET A 150 4.67 -18.82 8.08
N LEU A 151 5.65 -18.12 7.47
CA LEU A 151 6.16 -18.41 6.12
C LEU A 151 7.28 -19.47 6.11
N GLU A 152 7.87 -19.77 7.25
CA GLU A 152 8.92 -20.79 7.38
C GLU A 152 8.32 -22.22 7.42
N PRO A 153 9.05 -23.23 6.88
CA PRO A 153 8.62 -24.61 6.93
C PRO A 153 8.47 -25.10 8.37
N VAL A 154 7.35 -25.75 8.68
CA VAL A 154 7.19 -26.43 9.98
C VAL A 154 8.00 -27.72 9.94
N VAL A 155 9.12 -27.75 10.66
CA VAL A 155 9.88 -29.00 10.84
C VAL A 155 9.09 -29.88 11.83
N PRO A 156 8.56 -31.04 11.42
CA PRO A 156 7.83 -31.91 12.35
C PRO A 156 8.79 -32.36 13.45
N SER A 157 8.49 -32.00 14.69
CA SER A 157 9.37 -32.18 15.85
C SER A 157 9.59 -33.63 16.30
N GLY A 158 9.42 -34.62 15.42
CA GLY A 158 9.39 -36.04 15.83
C GLY A 158 9.77 -37.08 14.78
N GLY A 159 10.43 -36.73 13.67
CA GLY A 159 10.76 -37.69 12.61
C GLY A 159 12.26 -37.80 12.34
N SER A 160 12.88 -38.86 12.83
CA SER A 160 14.26 -39.26 12.55
C SER A 160 14.39 -39.78 11.10
N ASP A 161 14.44 -38.88 10.12
CA ASP A 161 15.33 -38.93 8.95
C ASP A 161 14.88 -37.87 7.92
N PRO A 162 15.64 -36.78 7.70
CA PRO A 162 15.30 -35.73 6.74
C PRO A 162 15.47 -36.13 5.26
N SER A 163 15.76 -37.40 4.97
CA SER A 163 16.21 -37.86 3.65
C SER A 163 15.14 -38.51 2.76
N SER A 164 13.94 -38.82 3.28
CA SER A 164 12.96 -39.67 2.55
C SER A 164 11.61 -39.01 2.20
N SER A 165 11.35 -37.77 2.60
CA SER A 165 10.05 -37.14 2.28
C SER A 165 10.04 -36.60 0.84
N SER A 166 9.29 -37.26 -0.04
CA SER A 166 8.93 -36.74 -1.37
C SER A 166 8.31 -35.34 -1.25
N SER A 167 8.73 -34.45 -2.16
CA SER A 167 8.56 -32.99 -2.14
C SER A 167 7.13 -32.44 -2.12
N SER A 168 6.09 -33.27 -2.09
CA SER A 168 4.69 -32.84 -2.26
C SER A 168 3.96 -32.49 -0.97
N ASP A 169 4.39 -32.98 0.20
CA ASP A 169 3.64 -32.83 1.46
C ASP A 169 4.35 -31.94 2.47
N GLN A 170 4.91 -30.81 2.03
CA GLN A 170 5.37 -29.79 2.99
C GLN A 170 4.17 -29.24 3.76
N ILE A 171 4.19 -29.44 5.08
CA ILE A 171 3.13 -29.00 5.98
C ILE A 171 3.22 -27.47 6.11
N ILE A 172 2.30 -26.79 5.44
CA ILE A 172 2.13 -25.34 5.55
C ILE A 172 1.60 -25.01 6.95
N ASN A 173 2.08 -23.91 7.53
CA ASN A 173 1.60 -23.46 8.83
C ASN A 173 0.07 -23.20 8.77
N PRO A 174 -0.76 -23.85 9.60
CA PRO A 174 -2.22 -23.72 9.53
C PRO A 174 -2.70 -22.28 9.80
N LYS A 175 -1.89 -21.45 10.49
CA LYS A 175 -2.20 -20.03 10.69
C LYS A 175 -2.15 -19.23 9.39
N MET A 176 -1.30 -19.61 8.42
CA MET A 176 -1.31 -19.00 7.09
C MET A 176 -2.63 -19.28 6.38
N ASN A 177 -3.11 -20.52 6.43
CA ASN A 177 -4.37 -20.90 5.80
C ASN A 177 -5.55 -20.13 6.40
N SER A 178 -5.56 -19.94 7.74
CA SER A 178 -6.58 -19.12 8.40
C SER A 178 -6.55 -17.64 7.99
N LEU A 179 -5.37 -17.09 7.68
CA LEU A 179 -5.22 -15.66 7.34
C LEU A 179 -5.45 -15.38 5.84
N PHE A 180 -5.00 -16.28 4.97
CA PHE A 180 -4.93 -16.04 3.53
C PHE A 180 -5.82 -16.98 2.72
N GLY A 181 -6.37 -18.03 3.32
CA GLY A 181 -6.97 -19.16 2.63
C GLY A 181 -5.92 -20.12 2.08
N ASP A 182 -6.32 -21.38 1.86
CA ASP A 182 -5.40 -22.47 1.50
C ASP A 182 -4.56 -22.18 0.24
N VAL A 183 -5.21 -21.65 -0.81
CA VAL A 183 -4.58 -21.41 -2.10
C VAL A 183 -3.50 -20.33 -1.99
N LEU A 184 -3.84 -19.17 -1.44
CA LEU A 184 -2.89 -18.06 -1.33
C LEU A 184 -1.81 -18.37 -0.30
N ALA A 185 -2.14 -19.02 0.83
CA ALA A 185 -1.15 -19.46 1.80
C ALA A 185 -0.06 -20.34 1.17
N ARG A 186 -0.45 -21.34 0.36
CA ARG A 186 0.47 -22.18 -0.39
C ARG A 186 1.31 -21.39 -1.39
N THR A 187 0.68 -20.51 -2.18
CA THR A 187 1.39 -19.64 -3.12
C THR A 187 2.43 -18.75 -2.43
N LEU A 188 2.11 -18.17 -1.27
CA LEU A 188 3.02 -17.30 -0.52
C LEU A 188 4.18 -18.07 0.11
N TYR A 189 3.90 -19.26 0.63
CA TYR A 189 4.92 -20.18 1.13
C TYR A 189 5.92 -20.56 0.02
N ASP A 190 5.42 -21.01 -1.13
CA ASP A 190 6.25 -21.37 -2.28
C ASP A 190 7.03 -20.16 -2.81
N ALA A 191 6.38 -18.99 -2.90
CA ALA A 191 7.03 -17.76 -3.34
C ALA A 191 8.16 -17.34 -2.39
N TYR A 192 7.93 -17.40 -1.08
CA TYR A 192 8.94 -17.06 -0.07
C TYR A 192 10.16 -17.97 -0.14
N SER A 193 9.94 -19.27 -0.36
CA SER A 193 10.99 -20.27 -0.56
C SER A 193 11.78 -20.00 -1.85
N GLU A 194 11.10 -19.88 -2.99
CA GLU A 194 11.75 -19.67 -4.29
C GLU A 194 12.46 -18.33 -4.41
N ILE A 195 11.93 -17.26 -3.79
CA ILE A 195 12.63 -15.97 -3.68
C ILE A 195 13.91 -16.13 -2.88
N GLY A 196 13.88 -16.88 -1.77
CA GLY A 196 15.06 -17.23 -0.98
C GLY A 196 16.14 -17.92 -1.83
N HIS A 197 15.74 -18.92 -2.62
CA HIS A 197 16.64 -19.66 -3.51
C HIS A 197 17.14 -18.85 -4.71
N SER A 198 16.39 -17.83 -5.16
CA SER A 198 16.77 -17.03 -6.34
C SER A 198 18.07 -16.23 -6.13
N GLY A 199 18.42 -15.91 -4.88
CA GLY A 199 19.53 -15.01 -4.56
C GLY A 199 19.33 -13.55 -5.01
N MET A 200 18.18 -13.23 -5.63
CA MET A 200 17.83 -11.90 -6.11
C MET A 200 16.97 -11.16 -5.08
N LEU A 201 17.01 -9.82 -5.10
CA LEU A 201 16.07 -9.03 -4.31
C LEU A 201 14.69 -8.99 -4.95
N PHE A 202 14.63 -8.75 -6.27
CA PHE A 202 13.38 -8.54 -6.98
C PHE A 202 13.52 -8.78 -8.48
N SER A 203 12.46 -9.30 -9.10
CA SER A 203 12.26 -9.32 -10.55
C SER A 203 10.84 -8.89 -10.88
N ALA A 204 10.66 -8.12 -11.95
CA ALA A 204 9.34 -7.64 -12.38
C ALA A 204 8.38 -8.80 -12.72
N ASN A 205 8.91 -9.93 -13.20
CA ASN A 205 8.14 -11.12 -13.57
C ASN A 205 7.49 -11.81 -12.36
N TRP A 206 7.97 -11.55 -11.14
CA TRP A 206 7.38 -12.13 -9.92
C TRP A 206 5.94 -11.65 -9.68
N ARG A 207 5.55 -10.52 -10.26
CA ARG A 207 4.15 -10.04 -10.25
C ARG A 207 3.20 -10.95 -11.02
N GLU A 208 3.72 -11.69 -12.00
CA GLU A 208 2.98 -12.67 -12.78
C GLU A 208 3.07 -14.07 -12.16
N GLY A 209 3.68 -14.22 -10.97
CA GLY A 209 3.89 -15.53 -10.35
C GLY A 209 5.07 -16.32 -10.87
N LYS A 210 5.82 -15.80 -11.85
CA LYS A 210 6.94 -16.50 -12.47
C LYS A 210 8.21 -16.27 -11.66
N ILE A 211 8.47 -17.19 -10.72
CA ILE A 211 9.65 -17.13 -9.85
C ILE A 211 10.55 -18.33 -10.20
N ARG A 212 11.75 -18.02 -10.73
CA ARG A 212 12.67 -19.01 -11.32
C ARG A 212 11.96 -19.82 -12.42
N ASN A 213 11.93 -21.14 -12.30
CA ASN A 213 11.31 -22.05 -13.27
C ASN A 213 9.88 -22.46 -12.87
N LYS A 214 9.33 -21.86 -11.79
CA LYS A 214 7.99 -22.17 -11.29
C LYS A 214 7.01 -21.05 -11.64
N ASN A 215 5.80 -21.44 -12.00
CA ASN A 215 4.66 -20.55 -12.13
C ASN A 215 3.74 -20.75 -10.93
N LEU A 216 3.76 -19.80 -10.00
CA LEU A 216 3.01 -19.85 -8.75
C LEU A 216 1.64 -19.15 -8.85
N GLY A 217 1.27 -18.66 -10.05
CA GLY A 217 0.06 -17.89 -10.27
C GLY A 217 0.16 -16.45 -9.76
N TRP A 218 -0.93 -15.70 -9.87
CA TRP A 218 -0.94 -14.29 -9.49
C TRP A 218 -0.73 -14.11 -7.98
N ILE A 219 0.26 -13.29 -7.60
CA ILE A 219 0.55 -12.95 -6.20
C ILE A 219 0.19 -11.48 -5.98
N PRO A 220 -0.73 -11.16 -5.05
CA PRO A 220 -1.06 -9.77 -4.77
C PRO A 220 0.17 -9.00 -4.26
N LYS A 221 0.31 -7.75 -4.73
CA LYS A 221 1.54 -6.95 -4.58
C LYS A 221 1.96 -6.75 -3.12
N ARG A 222 1.00 -6.53 -2.22
CA ARG A 222 1.25 -6.33 -0.78
C ARG A 222 1.88 -7.59 -0.17
N GLN A 223 1.38 -8.76 -0.52
CA GLN A 223 1.88 -10.04 -0.03
C GLN A 223 3.23 -10.40 -0.68
N LEU A 224 3.41 -10.14 -1.98
CA LEU A 224 4.71 -10.28 -2.64
C LEU A 224 5.79 -9.39 -2.00
N LEU A 225 5.42 -8.17 -1.59
CA LEU A 225 6.31 -7.26 -0.86
C LEU A 225 6.78 -7.89 0.46
N LEU A 226 5.92 -8.62 1.16
CA LEU A 226 6.25 -9.31 2.42
C LEU A 226 7.14 -10.54 2.21
N CYS A 227 7.03 -11.21 1.06
CA CYS A 227 7.89 -12.35 0.72
C CYS A 227 9.36 -11.98 0.42
N LEU A 228 9.67 -10.69 0.23
CA LEU A 228 11.05 -10.25 -0.05
C LEU A 228 11.97 -10.43 1.18
N ARG A 229 13.21 -10.85 0.93
CA ARG A 229 14.21 -11.11 1.99
C ARG A 229 14.92 -9.83 2.44
N GLU A 230 14.87 -9.54 3.73
CA GLU A 230 15.29 -8.29 4.34
C GLU A 230 16.79 -7.98 4.15
N HIS A 231 17.67 -8.98 4.29
CA HIS A 231 19.11 -8.81 4.11
C HIS A 231 19.51 -8.36 2.69
N ARG A 232 18.65 -8.60 1.70
CA ARG A 232 18.93 -8.20 0.31
C ARG A 232 18.74 -6.70 0.11
N PHE A 233 17.92 -6.02 0.93
CA PHE A 233 17.77 -4.58 0.86
C PHE A 233 19.05 -3.84 1.25
N ALA A 234 19.84 -4.37 2.20
CA ALA A 234 21.08 -3.73 2.64
C ALA A 234 22.04 -3.46 1.47
N LYS A 235 22.15 -4.40 0.52
CA LYS A 235 23.06 -4.38 -0.64
C LYS A 235 22.42 -3.87 -1.93
N ALA A 236 21.14 -3.50 -1.91
CA ALA A 236 20.40 -3.13 -3.11
C ALA A 236 20.84 -1.76 -3.68
N ASN A 237 20.94 -1.67 -5.01
CA ASN A 237 21.20 -0.41 -5.70
C ASN A 237 19.90 0.42 -5.84
N VAL A 238 20.05 1.70 -6.20
CA VAL A 238 18.92 2.65 -6.31
C VAL A 238 17.88 2.20 -7.34
N SER A 239 18.32 1.70 -8.50
CA SER A 239 17.43 1.28 -9.58
C SER A 239 16.54 0.09 -9.16
N LEU A 240 17.11 -0.87 -8.45
CA LEU A 240 16.38 -2.04 -7.94
C LEU A 240 15.39 -1.66 -6.83
N LEU A 241 15.79 -0.76 -5.93
CA LEU A 241 14.90 -0.21 -4.90
C LEU A 241 13.72 0.55 -5.53
N GLN A 242 13.98 1.37 -6.57
CA GLN A 242 12.93 2.04 -7.34
C GLN A 242 12.00 1.05 -8.04
N ALA A 243 12.56 -0.04 -8.59
CA ALA A 243 11.77 -1.10 -9.20
C ALA A 243 10.83 -1.75 -8.20
N VAL A 244 11.30 -2.09 -7.00
CA VAL A 244 10.46 -2.62 -5.90
C VAL A 244 9.34 -1.63 -5.56
N ILE A 245 9.69 -0.36 -5.29
CA ILE A 245 8.72 0.67 -4.89
C ILE A 245 7.62 0.88 -5.94
N LYS A 246 7.98 0.95 -7.21
CA LYS A 246 7.04 1.16 -8.32
C LYS A 246 6.17 -0.07 -8.58
N ASN A 247 6.75 -1.26 -8.52
CA ASN A 247 6.05 -2.49 -8.90
C ASN A 247 5.17 -3.06 -7.79
N LEU A 248 5.49 -2.75 -6.53
CA LEU A 248 4.79 -3.25 -5.35
C LEU A 248 4.07 -2.13 -4.57
N ASP A 249 3.77 -1.02 -5.25
CA ASP A 249 2.96 0.12 -4.77
C ASP A 249 3.35 0.65 -3.38
N CYS A 250 4.65 0.68 -3.07
CA CYS A 250 5.11 1.09 -1.74
C CYS A 250 4.77 2.55 -1.41
N VAL A 251 4.66 3.43 -2.42
CA VAL A 251 4.26 4.82 -2.18
C VAL A 251 2.82 4.89 -1.65
N GLU A 252 1.91 4.10 -2.21
CA GLU A 252 0.52 4.09 -1.78
C GLU A 252 0.38 3.57 -0.36
N LEU A 253 1.13 2.51 -0.01
CA LEU A 253 1.18 1.98 1.35
C LEU A 253 1.71 3.00 2.37
N VAL A 254 2.73 3.79 2.01
CA VAL A 254 3.24 4.86 2.89
C VAL A 254 2.21 5.97 3.08
N ILE A 255 1.50 6.37 2.02
CA ILE A 255 0.42 7.38 2.11
C ILE A 255 -0.72 6.84 2.99
N GLU A 256 -1.09 5.58 2.83
CA GLU A 256 -2.09 4.89 3.64
C GLU A 256 -1.67 4.85 5.12
N THR A 257 -0.40 4.50 5.39
CA THR A 257 0.19 4.53 6.75
C THR A 257 0.08 5.92 7.37
N MET A 258 0.47 6.97 6.64
CA MET A 258 0.39 8.34 7.12
C MET A 258 -1.04 8.79 7.41
N LYS A 259 -2.02 8.27 6.66
CA LYS A 259 -3.45 8.53 6.87
C LYS A 259 -3.98 7.83 8.10
N THR A 260 -3.77 6.52 8.18
CA THR A 260 -4.25 5.68 9.28
C THR A 260 -3.74 6.18 10.63
N TRP A 261 -2.50 6.69 10.67
CA TRP A 261 -1.87 7.15 11.92
C TRP A 261 -1.84 8.67 12.08
N ASN A 262 -2.57 9.40 11.24
CA ASN A 262 -2.68 10.86 11.29
C ASN A 262 -1.30 11.59 11.31
N LEU A 263 -0.30 11.02 10.63
CA LEU A 263 1.08 11.52 10.62
C LEU A 263 1.32 12.64 9.60
N PHE A 264 0.29 13.04 8.86
CA PHE A 264 0.36 14.13 7.88
C PHE A 264 0.84 15.46 8.47
N TYR A 265 0.51 15.73 9.74
CA TYR A 265 0.91 16.96 10.43
C TYR A 265 2.35 16.88 10.97
N GLU A 266 2.84 15.69 11.31
CA GLU A 266 4.21 15.47 11.78
C GLU A 266 5.22 15.55 10.63
N TYR A 267 4.83 15.13 9.41
CA TYR A 267 5.71 15.06 8.25
C TYR A 267 5.19 15.88 7.05
N PRO A 268 5.17 17.23 7.15
CA PRO A 268 4.50 18.09 6.20
C PRO A 268 5.11 18.10 4.79
N ASN A 269 6.42 17.85 4.64
CA ASN A 269 7.05 17.80 3.31
C ASN A 269 6.60 16.55 2.55
N LEU A 270 6.49 15.40 3.23
CA LEU A 270 5.92 14.19 2.64
C LEU A 270 4.44 14.38 2.33
N ALA A 271 3.67 14.88 3.31
CA ALA A 271 2.26 15.18 3.18
C ALA A 271 1.93 16.09 1.99
N SER A 272 2.81 17.04 1.67
CA SER A 272 2.61 17.95 0.53
C SER A 272 2.53 17.24 -0.83
N ASN A 273 3.10 16.04 -0.94
CA ASN A 273 3.17 15.25 -2.18
C ASN A 273 2.02 14.23 -2.34
N THR A 274 1.11 14.10 -1.38
CA THR A 274 0.07 13.03 -1.47
C THR A 274 -1.09 13.36 -2.41
N ASN A 275 -1.29 14.64 -2.72
CA ASN A 275 -2.38 15.10 -3.58
C ASN A 275 -1.96 15.29 -5.05
N THR A 276 -0.76 14.86 -5.43
CA THR A 276 -0.30 14.95 -6.82
C THR A 276 -0.72 13.72 -7.59
N ASN A 277 -1.20 13.89 -8.83
CA ASN A 277 -1.57 12.80 -9.73
C ASN A 277 -0.44 11.76 -9.89
N ASP A 278 0.81 12.19 -9.79
CA ASP A 278 1.97 11.33 -9.99
C ASP A 278 2.28 10.39 -8.81
N LYS A 279 1.57 10.51 -7.66
CA LYS A 279 1.75 9.73 -6.41
C LYS A 279 3.20 9.25 -6.20
N ALA A 280 4.16 10.18 -6.23
CA ALA A 280 5.58 9.84 -6.16
C ALA A 280 6.32 10.80 -5.23
N PHE A 281 7.22 10.23 -4.41
CA PHE A 281 8.15 11.01 -3.60
C PHE A 281 9.46 11.23 -4.35
N ILE A 282 9.82 12.48 -4.59
CA ILE A 282 11.07 12.85 -5.27
C ILE A 282 12.11 13.22 -4.21
N PHE A 283 13.18 12.44 -4.09
CA PHE A 283 14.27 12.70 -3.15
C PHE A 283 15.45 13.39 -3.83
N ASN A 284 15.90 14.52 -3.28
CA ASN A 284 17.02 15.28 -3.84
C ASN A 284 18.37 14.69 -3.41
N THR A 285 18.46 14.23 -2.16
CA THR A 285 19.68 13.70 -1.54
C THR A 285 19.41 12.35 -0.89
N GLN A 286 20.47 11.57 -0.63
CA GLN A 286 20.39 10.28 0.07
C GLN A 286 19.33 9.30 -0.48
N LYS A 287 19.18 9.27 -1.82
CA LYS A 287 18.11 8.52 -2.50
C LYS A 287 18.00 7.06 -2.03
N ALA A 288 19.10 6.32 -1.99
CA ALA A 288 19.10 4.92 -1.56
C ALA A 288 18.52 4.73 -0.14
N ARG A 289 18.91 5.60 0.81
CA ARG A 289 18.43 5.54 2.21
C ARG A 289 16.93 5.86 2.29
N CYS A 290 16.48 6.87 1.57
CA CYS A 290 15.05 7.24 1.55
C CYS A 290 14.18 6.14 0.93
N LEU A 291 14.65 5.49 -0.14
CA LEU A 291 13.93 4.36 -0.75
C LEU A 291 13.87 3.14 0.18
N LYS A 292 14.95 2.85 0.91
CA LYS A 292 14.96 1.83 1.97
C LYS A 292 13.96 2.14 3.09
N CYS A 293 13.91 3.39 3.55
CA CYS A 293 12.93 3.85 4.55
C CYS A 293 11.49 3.64 4.03
N MET A 294 11.23 3.98 2.77
CA MET A 294 9.91 3.81 2.16
C MET A 294 9.47 2.34 2.12
N ILE A 295 10.38 1.44 1.74
CA ILE A 295 10.12 0.00 1.70
C ILE A 295 9.84 -0.52 3.12
N PHE A 296 10.61 -0.09 4.12
CA PHE A 296 10.40 -0.50 5.52
C PHE A 296 9.02 -0.07 6.03
N VAL A 297 8.64 1.19 5.83
CA VAL A 297 7.31 1.69 6.24
C VAL A 297 6.19 0.93 5.53
N ALA A 298 6.32 0.73 4.21
CA ALA A 298 5.34 -0.03 3.43
C ALA A 298 5.22 -1.49 3.90
N ARG A 299 6.35 -2.16 4.17
CA ARG A 299 6.39 -3.53 4.69
C ARG A 299 5.79 -3.63 6.08
N GLY A 300 6.14 -2.71 6.99
CA GLY A 300 5.59 -2.67 8.34
C GLY A 300 4.07 -2.56 8.32
N PHE A 301 3.56 -1.58 7.57
CA PHE A 301 2.12 -1.37 7.42
C PHE A 301 1.40 -2.56 6.77
N ALA A 302 1.94 -3.10 5.67
CA ALA A 302 1.38 -4.30 5.05
C ALA A 302 1.38 -5.50 6.00
N CYS A 303 2.44 -5.69 6.79
CA CYS A 303 2.53 -6.77 7.76
C CYS A 303 1.43 -6.66 8.83
N MET A 304 1.23 -5.48 9.41
CA MET A 304 0.18 -5.25 10.41
C MET A 304 -1.23 -5.46 9.85
N GLN A 305 -1.48 -5.02 8.62
CA GLN A 305 -2.78 -5.24 7.96
C GLN A 305 -3.06 -6.73 7.76
N ASN A 306 -2.09 -7.49 7.25
CA ASN A 306 -2.28 -8.93 7.01
C ASN A 306 -2.41 -9.74 8.31
N LEU A 307 -1.86 -9.23 9.41
CA LEU A 307 -1.98 -9.84 10.73
C LEU A 307 -3.22 -9.40 11.51
N ASN A 308 -4.04 -8.49 10.95
CA ASN A 308 -5.19 -7.88 11.63
C ASN A 308 -4.83 -7.24 12.99
N ILE A 309 -3.63 -6.65 13.11
CA ILE A 309 -3.14 -5.98 14.33
C ILE A 309 -2.93 -4.47 14.12
N ALA A 310 -3.67 -3.87 13.19
CA ALA A 310 -3.49 -2.47 12.83
C ALA A 310 -3.81 -1.50 14.00
N SER A 311 -4.60 -1.92 14.98
CA SER A 311 -4.90 -1.16 16.21
C SER A 311 -3.81 -1.27 17.28
N ASP A 312 -3.10 -2.40 17.32
CA ASP A 312 -2.22 -2.80 18.43
C ASP A 312 -0.76 -2.66 18.02
N ILE A 313 -0.39 -1.47 17.58
CA ILE A 313 0.95 -1.23 17.03
C ILE A 313 1.95 -1.24 18.18
N SER A 314 3.00 -2.06 18.07
CA SER A 314 4.10 -2.03 19.03
C SER A 314 4.69 -0.62 19.07
N SER A 315 5.00 -0.14 20.28
CA SER A 315 5.64 1.17 20.46
C SER A 315 7.00 1.23 19.77
N SER A 316 7.70 0.08 19.67
CA SER A 316 8.96 -0.09 18.93
C SER A 316 8.78 0.14 17.43
N LEU A 317 7.86 -0.59 16.77
CA LEU A 317 7.63 -0.45 15.33
C LEU A 317 7.17 0.96 14.97
N THR A 318 6.28 1.54 15.79
CA THR A 318 5.83 2.93 15.61
C THR A 318 7.02 3.89 15.65
N LYS A 319 7.92 3.74 16.63
CA LYS A 319 9.14 4.55 16.76
C LYS A 319 10.03 4.39 15.52
N ASN A 320 10.23 3.17 15.04
CA ASN A 320 11.04 2.88 13.86
C ASN A 320 10.43 3.44 12.57
N ILE A 321 9.11 3.37 12.40
CA ILE A 321 8.40 3.97 11.27
C ILE A 321 8.52 5.50 11.31
N LYS A 322 8.32 6.12 12.48
CA LYS A 322 8.51 7.57 12.66
C LYS A 322 9.94 8.00 12.34
N ALA A 323 10.95 7.24 12.74
CA ALA A 323 12.35 7.49 12.38
C ALA A 323 12.56 7.46 10.84
N CYS A 324 12.03 6.45 10.15
CA CYS A 324 12.08 6.35 8.69
C CYS A 324 11.37 7.53 8.00
N LEU A 325 10.18 7.91 8.47
CA LEU A 325 9.42 9.04 7.93
C LEU A 325 10.17 10.36 8.15
N SER A 326 10.83 10.55 9.30
CA SER A 326 11.66 11.72 9.59
C SER A 326 12.83 11.86 8.60
N ILE A 327 13.54 10.75 8.32
CA ILE A 327 14.61 10.71 7.32
C ILE A 327 14.07 11.09 5.94
N MET A 328 12.98 10.46 5.50
CA MET A 328 12.35 10.76 4.22
C MET A 328 11.89 12.22 4.11
N ASN A 329 11.24 12.75 5.16
CA ASN A 329 10.71 14.11 5.20
C ASN A 329 11.80 15.20 5.11
N ARG A 330 13.01 14.89 5.60
CA ARG A 330 14.19 15.77 5.47
C ARG A 330 14.71 15.87 4.04
N HIS A 331 14.58 14.79 3.26
CA HIS A 331 15.23 14.65 1.95
C HIS A 331 14.26 14.71 0.75
N VAL A 332 12.95 14.64 1.00
CA VAL A 332 11.91 14.78 -0.03
C VAL A 332 11.81 16.23 -0.51
N ARG A 333 11.64 16.42 -1.81
CA ARG A 333 11.30 17.72 -2.40
C ARG A 333 9.86 18.08 -2.04
N PRO A 334 9.60 19.15 -1.27
CA PRO A 334 8.25 19.53 -0.93
C PRO A 334 7.53 20.09 -2.16
N ASN A 335 6.25 19.76 -2.30
CA ASN A 335 5.35 20.45 -3.21
C ASN A 335 4.90 21.75 -2.53
N GLN A 336 5.44 22.89 -2.96
CA GLN A 336 5.21 24.18 -2.31
C GLN A 336 3.72 24.52 -2.17
N LYS A 337 2.89 24.21 -3.18
CA LYS A 337 1.44 24.46 -3.13
C LYS A 337 0.76 23.60 -2.06
N GLY A 338 1.13 22.33 -1.96
CA GLY A 338 0.60 21.41 -0.96
C GLY A 338 1.06 21.78 0.46
N LEU A 339 2.33 22.16 0.59
CA LEU A 339 2.95 22.52 1.87
C LEU A 339 2.29 23.76 2.49
N THR A 340 2.07 24.83 1.71
CA THR A 340 1.38 26.03 2.20
C THR A 340 -0.02 25.72 2.71
N LYS A 341 -0.78 24.87 2.00
CA LYS A 341 -2.12 24.44 2.44
C LYS A 341 -2.08 23.68 3.77
N ILE A 342 -1.10 22.79 3.95
CA ILE A 342 -0.92 22.03 5.20
C ILE A 342 -0.53 22.96 6.35
N MET A 343 0.41 23.89 6.13
CA MET A 343 0.84 24.86 7.14
C MET A 343 -0.31 25.77 7.59
N LEU A 344 -1.15 26.23 6.66
CA LEU A 344 -2.37 26.97 7.00
C LEU A 344 -3.33 26.15 7.87
N LYS A 345 -3.50 24.86 7.58
CA LYS A 345 -4.33 23.96 8.42
C LYS A 345 -3.74 23.76 9.82
N ILE A 346 -2.42 23.60 9.93
CA ILE A 346 -1.71 23.49 11.22
C ILE A 346 -1.92 24.77 12.04
N ASN A 347 -1.67 25.93 11.45
CA ASN A 347 -1.83 27.23 12.14
C ASN A 347 -3.29 27.47 12.59
N ARG A 348 -4.28 27.09 11.76
CA ARG A 348 -5.69 27.17 12.16
C ARG A 348 -6.01 26.28 13.36
N LYS A 349 -5.50 25.04 13.40
CA LYS A 349 -5.69 24.13 14.55
C LYS A 349 -5.04 24.67 15.83
N ILE A 350 -3.86 25.28 15.72
CA ILE A 350 -3.17 25.92 16.85
C ILE A 350 -3.98 27.14 17.34
N ALA A 351 -4.47 27.97 16.43
CA ALA A 351 -5.30 29.12 16.78
C ALA A 351 -6.62 28.70 17.46
N SER A 352 -7.32 27.69 16.92
CA SER A 352 -8.60 27.22 17.47
C SER A 352 -8.46 26.50 18.82
N SER A 353 -7.35 25.82 19.07
CA SER A 353 -7.09 25.20 20.39
C SER A 353 -6.79 26.24 21.46
N SER A 354 -6.17 27.38 21.10
CA SER A 354 -5.82 28.44 22.04
C SER A 354 -7.01 29.27 22.57
N SER A 355 -8.12 29.36 21.83
CA SER A 355 -9.27 30.20 22.19
C SER A 355 -10.28 29.54 23.14
N SER A 356 -10.22 28.22 23.34
CA SER A 356 -11.20 27.46 24.12
C SER A 356 -11.01 27.47 25.65
N SER A 357 -9.92 28.06 26.16
CA SER A 357 -9.52 27.90 27.58
C SER A 357 -9.78 29.11 28.50
N LYS A 358 -10.45 30.18 28.04
CA LYS A 358 -10.55 31.45 28.83
C LYS A 358 -11.93 31.86 29.38
N SER A 359 -13.01 31.10 29.23
CA SER A 359 -14.35 31.54 29.66
C SER A 359 -14.96 30.70 30.79
N LYS A 360 -14.37 30.74 31.99
CA LYS A 360 -15.12 30.55 33.25
C LYS A 360 -14.43 31.32 34.39
N LYS A 361 -14.26 32.63 34.21
CA LYS A 361 -13.98 33.53 35.33
C LYS A 361 -15.28 33.66 36.13
N LYS A 362 -15.47 32.75 37.08
CA LYS A 362 -16.55 32.73 38.07
C LYS A 362 -16.55 34.09 38.78
N LYS A 363 -17.47 34.97 38.39
CA LYS A 363 -17.69 36.28 39.00
C LYS A 363 -18.28 36.03 40.38
N THR A 364 -17.45 35.95 41.41
CA THR A 364 -17.87 36.02 42.82
C THR A 364 -18.50 37.39 43.04
N LYS A 365 -19.83 37.44 42.96
CA LYS A 365 -20.65 38.60 43.28
C LYS A 365 -20.63 38.78 44.80
N ALA A 366 -19.89 39.77 45.27
CA ALA A 366 -20.07 40.30 46.61
C ALA A 366 -21.49 40.89 46.71
N GLY A 367 -22.23 40.47 47.73
CA GLY A 367 -23.58 40.95 47.99
C GLY A 367 -23.62 42.41 48.45
N PRO A 368 -24.80 43.03 48.31
CA PRO A 368 -25.38 43.71 49.46
C PRO A 368 -26.83 43.25 49.72
N LYS A 369 -27.17 43.20 51.00
CA LYS A 369 -28.52 43.02 51.56
C LYS A 369 -29.47 44.09 51.03
N THR A 370 -30.71 43.71 50.69
CA THR A 370 -31.93 44.45 51.10
C THR A 370 -33.19 43.59 50.90
N THR A 371 -34.05 43.69 51.90
CA THR A 371 -35.39 43.17 52.17
C THR A 371 -36.48 43.63 51.18
N GLY A 372 -37.54 42.81 51.01
CA GLY A 372 -38.88 43.29 50.60
C GLY A 372 -39.62 42.43 49.56
N LEU A 373 -40.63 41.69 50.02
CA LEU A 373 -41.76 41.10 49.26
C LEU A 373 -42.86 42.17 48.98
N PRO A 374 -44.00 41.89 48.30
CA PRO A 374 -44.32 40.94 47.20
C PRO A 374 -45.22 41.54 46.07
N ALA A 375 -45.62 40.68 45.11
CA ALA A 375 -46.65 40.84 44.06
C ALA A 375 -46.22 41.74 42.88
N GLU A 376 -46.51 41.46 41.60
CA GLU A 376 -47.76 40.98 41.00
C GLU A 376 -47.52 40.41 39.59
N VAL A 377 -48.51 39.66 39.11
CA VAL A 377 -48.67 38.97 37.83
C VAL A 377 -48.75 39.94 36.65
N VAL A 378 -47.97 39.75 35.58
CA VAL A 378 -48.36 40.15 34.21
C VAL A 378 -47.82 39.16 33.17
N VAL A 379 -48.75 38.68 32.36
CA VAL A 379 -48.61 37.89 31.13
C VAL A 379 -48.09 38.80 30.03
N GLU A 380 -47.06 38.39 29.28
CA GLU A 380 -46.88 38.95 27.93
C GLU A 380 -46.22 37.97 26.97
N GLN A 381 -46.86 37.91 25.81
CA GLN A 381 -46.67 37.07 24.65
C GLN A 381 -45.91 37.94 23.63
N CYS A 382 -44.79 37.47 23.08
CA CYS A 382 -44.18 38.12 21.92
C CYS A 382 -43.65 37.10 20.92
N GLU A 383 -44.25 37.21 19.74
CA GLU A 383 -43.86 36.66 18.46
C GLU A 383 -42.57 37.29 17.93
N SER A 384 -42.09 36.74 16.82
CA SER A 384 -41.15 37.32 15.83
C SER A 384 -39.66 37.07 16.09
N ALA A 385 -39.01 36.32 15.20
CA ALA A 385 -38.41 36.91 14.01
C ALA A 385 -37.50 35.87 13.31
N SER A 386 -37.97 35.44 12.15
CA SER A 386 -37.15 34.88 11.07
C SER A 386 -36.17 35.93 10.56
N SER A 387 -34.86 35.68 10.66
CA SER A 387 -33.83 36.46 9.97
C SER A 387 -33.27 35.64 8.81
N SER A 388 -33.84 35.88 7.62
CA SER A 388 -33.23 35.58 6.33
C SER A 388 -32.13 36.58 6.05
N SER A 389 -30.90 36.11 5.85
CA SER A 389 -29.81 36.92 5.29
C SER A 389 -29.56 36.46 3.86
N ASP A 390 -30.06 37.26 2.92
CA ASP A 390 -29.72 37.25 1.51
C ASP A 390 -28.29 37.81 1.36
N ASP A 391 -27.36 36.97 0.93
CA ASP A 391 -26.05 37.39 0.41
C ASP A 391 -26.06 37.15 -1.11
N ASP A 392 -26.32 38.22 -1.85
CA ASP A 392 -26.11 38.35 -3.28
C ASP A 392 -24.61 38.41 -3.57
N ASP A 393 -24.04 37.36 -4.15
CA ASP A 393 -22.72 37.40 -4.78
C ASP A 393 -22.84 37.22 -6.30
N ASP A 394 -22.70 38.36 -6.98
CA ASP A 394 -22.50 38.55 -8.42
C ASP A 394 -21.27 37.77 -8.92
N ASP A 395 -21.47 36.69 -9.66
CA ASP A 395 -20.38 35.95 -10.31
C ASP A 395 -20.35 36.22 -11.83
N HIS A 396 -19.34 37.00 -12.24
CA HIS A 396 -19.04 37.35 -13.62
C HIS A 396 -18.66 36.11 -14.46
N GLN A 397 -19.50 35.79 -15.46
CA GLN A 397 -19.18 34.84 -16.52
C GLN A 397 -18.00 35.32 -17.40
N LEU A 398 -16.83 34.72 -17.23
CA LEU A 398 -15.74 34.80 -18.20
C LEU A 398 -15.79 33.59 -19.14
N SER A 399 -16.21 33.84 -20.37
CA SER A 399 -16.24 32.88 -21.48
C SER A 399 -14.83 32.54 -21.97
N ALA A 400 -14.34 31.36 -21.62
CA ALA A 400 -13.08 30.83 -22.15
C ALA A 400 -13.29 30.23 -23.56
N LYS A 401 -12.79 30.96 -24.57
CA LYS A 401 -12.65 30.51 -25.96
C LYS A 401 -11.79 29.25 -26.05
N ARG A 402 -12.32 28.20 -26.69
CA ARG A 402 -11.56 27.01 -27.11
C ARG A 402 -10.63 27.37 -28.27
N PRO A 403 -9.35 26.96 -28.27
CA PRO A 403 -8.48 27.08 -29.44
C PRO A 403 -8.78 25.96 -30.45
N SER A 404 -9.05 26.36 -31.69
CA SER A 404 -9.20 25.49 -32.86
C SER A 404 -7.85 24.92 -33.28
N VAL A 405 -7.82 23.61 -33.54
CA VAL A 405 -6.65 22.90 -34.07
C VAL A 405 -6.67 23.04 -35.59
N ASN A 406 -5.74 23.84 -36.13
CA ASN A 406 -5.48 23.93 -37.56
C ASN A 406 -4.65 22.73 -38.03
N ILE A 407 -5.25 21.87 -38.85
CA ILE A 407 -4.56 20.85 -39.63
C ILE A 407 -4.15 21.51 -40.95
N SER A 408 -2.89 21.87 -41.07
CA SER A 408 -2.31 22.38 -42.31
C SER A 408 -1.64 21.23 -43.07
N SER A 409 -2.37 20.69 -44.05
CA SER A 409 -1.80 20.10 -45.25
C SER A 409 -1.08 21.18 -46.05
N SER A 410 0.16 20.95 -46.48
CA SER A 410 0.71 21.62 -47.66
C SER A 410 1.60 20.69 -48.47
N ARG A 411 1.30 20.69 -49.77
CA ARG A 411 2.00 20.00 -50.85
C ARG A 411 3.08 20.92 -51.44
N THR A 412 4.12 20.26 -51.96
CA THR A 412 4.83 20.49 -53.25
C THR A 412 5.68 21.74 -53.55
N CYS A 413 6.71 21.43 -54.36
CA CYS A 413 7.62 22.27 -55.18
C CYS A 413 8.77 22.91 -54.37
N GLY A 414 10.05 22.62 -54.59
CA GLY A 414 10.78 22.19 -55.78
C GLY A 414 11.90 23.22 -55.99
N VAL A 415 13.16 22.80 -56.19
CA VAL A 415 14.20 23.49 -56.98
C VAL A 415 15.47 22.63 -57.00
N VAL A 416 16.06 22.64 -58.18
CA VAL A 416 17.15 21.84 -58.76
C VAL A 416 18.52 22.28 -58.23
N HIS A 417 19.45 21.35 -58.00
CA HIS A 417 20.82 21.40 -58.54
C HIS A 417 21.57 20.05 -58.37
N LYS A 418 22.16 19.64 -59.50
CA LYS A 418 23.31 18.75 -59.78
C LYS A 418 24.30 18.54 -58.61
N GLU A 419 25.05 17.44 -58.44
CA GLU A 419 25.63 16.45 -59.36
C GLU A 419 26.27 15.30 -58.52
N ALA A 420 26.50 14.16 -59.19
CA ALA A 420 27.52 13.12 -58.92
C ALA A 420 27.35 12.05 -57.80
N ASN A 421 27.27 10.81 -58.29
CA ASN A 421 27.97 9.59 -57.83
C ASN A 421 27.73 9.06 -56.41
N ASN A 422 26.90 8.02 -56.29
CA ASN A 422 27.39 6.65 -56.06
C ASN A 422 26.24 5.64 -55.96
N THR A 423 26.37 4.58 -56.74
CA THR A 423 25.49 3.42 -56.83
C THR A 423 25.61 2.54 -55.59
N SER A 424 24.54 2.46 -54.79
CA SER A 424 24.37 1.40 -53.79
C SER A 424 22.96 0.83 -53.90
N CYS A 425 22.84 -0.28 -54.65
CA CYS A 425 21.63 -1.06 -54.78
C CYS A 425 21.12 -1.54 -53.41
N ARG A 426 19.97 -1.02 -52.97
CA ARG A 426 19.21 -1.58 -51.85
C ARG A 426 18.42 -2.80 -52.34
N PRO A 427 18.52 -3.97 -51.68
CA PRO A 427 17.73 -5.14 -52.04
C PRO A 427 16.26 -4.89 -51.65
N ARG A 428 15.37 -4.87 -52.64
CA ARG A 428 13.92 -4.88 -52.42
C ARG A 428 13.52 -6.26 -51.88
N LYS A 429 13.12 -6.33 -50.61
CA LYS A 429 12.48 -7.51 -50.03
C LYS A 429 11.18 -7.77 -50.80
N LYS A 430 11.12 -8.89 -51.53
CA LYS A 430 9.87 -9.49 -52.03
C LYS A 430 9.02 -9.85 -50.82
N VAL A 431 7.89 -9.16 -50.64
CA VAL A 431 6.81 -9.58 -49.75
C VAL A 431 6.20 -10.83 -50.39
N ARG A 432 6.41 -11.99 -49.76
CA ARG A 432 5.65 -13.20 -50.08
C ARG A 432 4.20 -12.91 -49.70
N LYS A 433 3.30 -13.05 -50.68
CA LYS A 433 1.86 -13.19 -50.41
C LYS A 433 1.71 -14.58 -49.83
N ASP A 434 1.63 -14.66 -48.51
CA ASP A 434 1.15 -15.86 -47.85
C ASP A 434 -0.37 -15.91 -48.07
N ASP A 435 -0.85 -17.05 -48.56
CA ASP A 435 -2.28 -17.35 -48.72
C ASP A 435 -2.93 -17.32 -47.32
N GLU A 436 -3.56 -16.20 -46.99
CA GLU A 436 -4.38 -16.06 -45.79
C GLU A 436 -5.61 -16.96 -45.93
N THR A 437 -5.61 -18.06 -45.19
CA THR A 437 -6.80 -18.86 -44.92
C THR A 437 -7.84 -17.97 -44.22
N PRO A 438 -9.11 -17.93 -44.68
CA PRO A 438 -10.15 -17.05 -44.13
C PRO A 438 -10.72 -17.56 -42.78
N GLU A 439 -9.86 -17.93 -41.83
CA GLU A 439 -10.27 -18.41 -40.49
C GLU A 439 -10.44 -17.28 -39.45
N SER A 440 -10.20 -16.02 -39.84
CA SER A 440 -10.05 -14.91 -38.88
C SER A 440 -11.36 -14.33 -38.31
N LEU A 441 -12.52 -14.62 -38.90
CA LEU A 441 -13.78 -14.00 -38.46
C LEU A 441 -14.47 -14.77 -37.32
N LEU A 442 -14.50 -16.11 -37.34
CA LEU A 442 -15.14 -16.88 -36.25
C LEU A 442 -14.33 -16.83 -34.95
N VAL A 443 -13.00 -16.81 -35.05
CA VAL A 443 -12.12 -16.66 -33.87
C VAL A 443 -12.36 -15.32 -33.20
N SER A 444 -12.54 -14.23 -33.97
CA SER A 444 -12.83 -12.92 -33.40
C SER A 444 -14.21 -12.82 -32.74
N PHE A 445 -15.22 -13.54 -33.23
CA PHE A 445 -16.53 -13.64 -32.55
C PHE A 445 -16.46 -14.37 -31.21
N ASN A 446 -15.71 -15.48 -31.13
CA ASN A 446 -15.54 -16.22 -29.87
C ASN A 446 -14.80 -15.37 -28.82
N ILE A 447 -13.76 -14.66 -29.25
CA ILE A 447 -13.03 -13.73 -28.37
C ILE A 447 -13.97 -12.62 -27.87
N MET A 448 -14.77 -12.00 -28.74
CA MET A 448 -15.72 -10.97 -28.31
C MET A 448 -16.76 -11.52 -27.33
N ARG A 449 -17.29 -12.73 -27.56
CA ARG A 449 -18.25 -13.36 -26.66
C ARG A 449 -17.66 -13.61 -25.27
N GLU A 450 -16.41 -14.07 -25.22
CA GLU A 450 -15.70 -14.29 -23.96
C GLU A 450 -15.45 -12.96 -23.21
N GLN A 451 -15.09 -11.89 -23.92
CA GLN A 451 -14.91 -10.57 -23.32
C GLN A 451 -16.22 -10.01 -22.74
N VAL A 452 -17.33 -10.15 -23.45
CA VAL A 452 -18.66 -9.74 -22.97
C VAL A 452 -19.07 -10.55 -21.73
N GLN A 453 -18.80 -11.86 -21.72
CA GLN A 453 -19.09 -12.70 -20.56
C GLN A 453 -18.28 -12.29 -19.32
N ARG A 454 -16.98 -11.98 -19.48
CA ARG A 454 -16.14 -11.46 -18.38
C ARG A 454 -16.65 -10.12 -17.86
N LEU A 455 -17.12 -9.25 -18.75
CA LEU A 455 -17.66 -7.93 -18.36
C LEU A 455 -18.95 -8.07 -17.55
N ASN A 456 -19.84 -8.99 -17.93
CA ASN A 456 -21.05 -9.29 -17.15
C ASN A 456 -20.71 -9.88 -15.77
N GLN A 457 -19.75 -10.81 -15.69
CA GLN A 457 -19.31 -11.35 -14.39
C GLN A 457 -18.72 -10.27 -13.47
N MET A 458 -17.95 -9.33 -14.02
CA MET A 458 -17.46 -8.19 -13.25
C MET A 458 -18.60 -7.28 -12.77
N MET A 459 -19.59 -7.03 -13.62
CA MET A 459 -20.75 -6.20 -13.27
C MET A 459 -21.57 -6.83 -12.14
N ASP A 460 -21.81 -8.14 -12.20
CA ASP A 460 -22.53 -8.87 -11.14
C ASP A 460 -21.75 -8.87 -9.82
N PHE A 461 -20.42 -9.01 -9.89
CA PHE A 461 -19.54 -8.88 -8.72
C PHE A 461 -19.62 -7.49 -8.07
N PHE A 462 -19.59 -6.42 -8.88
CA PHE A 462 -19.73 -5.06 -8.35
C PHE A 462 -21.13 -4.79 -7.80
N GLN A 463 -22.19 -5.31 -8.42
CA GLN A 463 -23.54 -5.20 -7.89
C GLN A 463 -23.65 -5.87 -6.52
N THR A 464 -23.04 -7.05 -6.36
CA THR A 464 -23.02 -7.77 -5.08
C THR A 464 -22.28 -6.97 -4.01
N LEU A 465 -21.08 -6.48 -4.31
CA LEU A 465 -20.31 -5.64 -3.39
C LEU A 465 -21.03 -4.34 -3.00
N LEU A 466 -21.68 -3.67 -3.96
CA LEU A 466 -22.43 -2.45 -3.68
C LEU A 466 -23.68 -2.73 -2.84
N TYR A 467 -24.31 -3.88 -3.03
CA TYR A 467 -25.46 -4.28 -2.23
C TYR A 467 -25.06 -4.61 -0.78
N GLU A 468 -23.94 -5.31 -0.60
CA GLU A 468 -23.38 -5.62 0.72
C GLU A 468 -22.97 -4.34 1.46
N HIS A 469 -22.16 -3.47 0.82
CA HIS A 469 -21.79 -2.18 1.40
C HIS A 469 -22.98 -1.27 1.72
N ARG A 470 -24.06 -1.33 0.93
CA ARG A 470 -25.29 -0.58 1.19
C ARG A 470 -25.97 -1.06 2.47
N ASN A 471 -25.95 -2.37 2.74
CA ASN A 471 -26.54 -2.93 3.95
C ASN A 471 -25.70 -2.56 5.17
N ASP A 472 -24.37 -2.66 5.07
CA ASP A 472 -23.46 -2.26 6.16
C ASP A 472 -23.65 -0.79 6.52
N LEU A 473 -23.70 0.10 5.52
CA LEU A 473 -23.91 1.54 5.76
C LEU A 473 -25.29 1.82 6.36
N ARG A 474 -26.32 1.04 5.96
CA ARG A 474 -27.67 1.18 6.51
C ARG A 474 -27.72 0.72 7.98
N GLU A 475 -27.00 -0.33 8.33
CA GLU A 475 -26.87 -0.83 9.69
C GLU A 475 -26.12 0.18 10.57
N GLU A 476 -24.99 0.71 10.10
CA GLU A 476 -24.21 1.74 10.81
C GLU A 476 -25.03 3.02 11.07
N ILE A 477 -25.80 3.50 10.08
CA ILE A 477 -26.70 4.64 10.25
C ILE A 477 -27.80 4.32 11.26
N SER A 478 -28.38 3.12 11.20
CA SER A 478 -29.43 2.69 12.13
C SER A 478 -28.92 2.62 13.57
N ASP A 479 -27.71 2.08 13.78
CA ASP A 479 -27.08 2.00 15.10
C ASP A 479 -26.71 3.37 15.65
N THR A 480 -26.27 4.29 14.78
CA THR A 480 -25.99 5.68 15.17
C THR A 480 -27.25 6.39 15.65
N ILE A 481 -28.36 6.25 14.91
CA ILE A 481 -29.65 6.85 15.31
C ILE A 481 -30.19 6.24 16.61
N MET A 482 -30.06 4.92 16.78
CA MET A 482 -30.51 4.24 17.99
C MET A 482 -29.68 4.60 19.23
N SER A 483 -28.38 4.86 19.06
CA SER A 483 -27.51 5.28 20.16
C SER A 483 -27.74 6.75 20.54
N GLU A 484 -27.90 7.66 19.58
CA GLU A 484 -28.22 9.07 19.86
C GLU A 484 -29.55 9.24 20.63
N ASN A 485 -30.56 8.43 20.30
CA ASN A 485 -31.84 8.46 21.03
C ASN A 485 -31.72 7.95 22.47
N ARG A 486 -30.83 7.00 22.75
CA ARG A 486 -30.60 6.51 24.12
C ARG A 486 -29.89 7.55 25.00
N ASP A 487 -28.91 8.25 24.44
CA ASP A 487 -28.16 9.27 25.17
C ASP A 487 -29.00 10.52 25.46
N GLY A 488 -29.97 10.84 24.58
CA GLY A 488 -30.94 11.91 24.80
C GLY A 488 -31.81 11.68 26.06
N ASP A 489 -32.42 10.50 26.17
CA ASP A 489 -33.30 10.15 27.28
C ASP A 489 -32.58 10.11 28.64
N GLU A 490 -31.32 9.67 28.67
CA GLU A 490 -30.54 9.61 29.91
C GLU A 490 -30.15 11.02 30.41
N SER A 491 -29.90 11.95 29.49
CA SER A 491 -29.54 13.34 29.83
C SER A 491 -30.72 14.13 30.44
N ASP A 492 -31.95 13.86 29.99
CA ASP A 492 -33.16 14.50 30.51
C ASP A 492 -33.56 13.96 31.89
N ILE A 493 -33.36 12.66 32.13
CA ILE A 493 -33.56 12.06 33.46
C ILE A 493 -32.58 12.69 34.47
N ASP A 494 -31.31 12.86 34.11
CA ASP A 494 -30.28 13.37 35.02
C ASP A 494 -30.45 14.87 35.30
N ASN A 495 -30.91 15.65 34.31
CA ASN A 495 -31.30 17.04 34.48
C ASN A 495 -32.52 17.20 35.39
N THR A 496 -33.55 16.36 35.21
CA THR A 496 -34.74 16.35 36.07
C THR A 496 -34.37 16.02 37.51
N ARG A 497 -33.51 15.02 37.72
CA ARG A 497 -33.02 14.61 39.05
C ARG A 497 -32.19 15.69 39.73
N ARG A 498 -31.38 16.44 38.98
CA ARG A 498 -30.66 17.62 39.50
C ARG A 498 -31.60 18.76 39.88
N HIS A 499 -32.63 19.01 39.07
CA HIS A 499 -33.57 20.08 39.34
C HIS A 499 -34.39 19.82 40.62
N GLU A 500 -34.78 18.56 40.85
CA GLU A 500 -35.49 18.17 42.06
C GLU A 500 -34.60 18.18 43.31
N LYS A 501 -33.33 17.74 43.20
CA LYS A 501 -32.36 17.84 44.29
C LYS A 501 -32.09 19.29 44.70
N ASN A 502 -32.16 20.23 43.74
CA ASN A 502 -32.07 21.66 44.04
C ASN A 502 -33.33 22.20 44.71
N ARG A 503 -34.55 21.80 44.29
CA ARG A 503 -35.79 22.21 45.00
C ARG A 503 -35.81 21.78 46.46
N ARG A 504 -35.34 20.57 46.79
CA ARG A 504 -35.28 20.07 48.17
C ARG A 504 -34.26 20.77 49.07
N ARG A 505 -33.36 21.59 48.52
CA ARG A 505 -32.39 22.38 49.30
C ARG A 505 -32.87 23.79 49.63
N THR A 506 -33.95 24.25 48.98
CA THR A 506 -34.46 25.62 49.12
C THR A 506 -35.64 25.72 50.09
N TYR A 507 -36.25 24.58 50.43
CA TYR A 507 -37.21 24.42 51.54
C TYR A 507 -36.49 23.75 52.71
#